data_AF-G5JZV1-F1
#
_entry.id   AF-G5JZV1-F1
#
_cell.length_a   1.000
_cell.length_b   1.000
_cell.length_c   1.000
_cell.angle_alpha   90.00
_cell.angle_beta   90.00
_cell.angle_gamma   90.00
#
_symmetry.space_group_name_H-M   'P 1'
#
loop_
_entity.id
_entity.type
_entity.pdbx_description
1 polymer ?
#
loop_
_entity_poly.entity_id
_entity_poly.type
_entity_poly.pdbx_seq_one_letter_code
_entity_poly.pdbx_strand_id
1 'polypeptide(L)'
;MISYEKVRQALKTSTIVIIVLDILGIVFSLFGFAGMAFFYTQLKNPDFRSQFPAEDLANVEAAFSPFSIFIIVLNLIATIAIMVLCFKNLSKLKHSLPVSTLPYLLGIILSILSVIQMFATTFTTLGFVLNLAQLALYGFAFYKAKTLNDRKEDVDTDHAIL
;
A
#
# COMPACT_ATOMS: atom_id res chain seq x y z
N MET A 1 10.28 9.16 -29.70
CA MET A 1 8.97 9.83 -29.49
C MET A 1 8.19 9.06 -28.42
N ILE A 2 7.87 9.69 -27.29
CA ILE A 2 7.08 9.03 -26.22
C ILE A 2 5.62 8.97 -26.67
N SER A 3 5.03 7.77 -26.72
CA SER A 3 3.61 7.61 -27.00
C SER A 3 2.81 7.83 -25.71
N TYR A 4 2.22 9.01 -25.56
CA TYR A 4 1.46 9.37 -24.36
C TYR A 4 0.20 8.53 -24.15
N GLU A 5 -0.37 7.98 -25.23
CA GLU A 5 -1.47 7.01 -25.11
C GLU A 5 -0.99 5.70 -24.48
N LYS A 6 0.20 5.23 -24.86
CA LYS A 6 0.84 4.09 -24.19
C LYS A 6 1.18 4.39 -22.73
N VAL A 7 1.64 5.61 -22.41
CA VAL A 7 1.90 6.04 -21.02
C VAL A 7 0.63 6.03 -20.20
N ARG A 8 -0.47 6.58 -20.75
CA ARG A 8 -1.78 6.59 -20.10
C ARG A 8 -2.32 5.17 -19.90
N GLN A 9 -2.26 4.32 -20.91
CA GLN A 9 -2.71 2.94 -20.80
C GLN A 9 -1.87 2.17 -19.77
N ALA A 10 -0.55 2.34 -19.78
CA ALA A 10 0.34 1.73 -18.79
C ALA A 10 -0.02 2.19 -17.36
N LEU A 11 -0.24 3.49 -17.18
CA LEU A 11 -0.66 4.05 -15.89
C LEU A 11 -2.00 3.49 -15.45
N LYS A 12 -3.00 3.44 -16.36
CA LYS A 12 -4.32 2.85 -16.09
C LYS A 12 -4.18 1.41 -15.62
N THR A 13 -3.40 0.59 -16.30
CA THR A 13 -3.15 -0.80 -15.92
C THR A 13 -2.47 -0.90 -14.57
N SER A 14 -1.40 -0.13 -14.32
CA SER A 14 -0.71 -0.16 -13.03
C SER A 14 -1.61 0.30 -11.87
N THR A 15 -2.43 1.34 -12.07
CA THR A 15 -3.38 1.80 -11.05
C THR A 15 -4.42 0.74 -10.74
N ILE A 16 -4.92 0.01 -11.75
CA ILE A 16 -5.85 -1.11 -11.53
C ILE A 16 -5.18 -2.22 -10.73
N VAL A 17 -3.94 -2.60 -11.07
CA VAL A 17 -3.19 -3.63 -10.33
C VAL A 17 -3.00 -3.21 -8.88
N ILE A 18 -2.60 -1.96 -8.62
CA ILE A 18 -2.48 -1.40 -7.27
C ILE A 18 -3.79 -1.55 -6.50
N ILE A 19 -4.92 -1.13 -7.10
CA ILE A 19 -6.24 -1.23 -6.46
C ILE A 19 -6.57 -2.69 -6.10
N VAL A 20 -6.34 -3.63 -7.02
CA VAL A 20 -6.61 -5.06 -6.76
C VAL A 20 -5.75 -5.58 -5.62
N LEU A 21 -4.45 -5.26 -5.62
CA LEU A 21 -3.53 -5.68 -4.57
C LEU A 21 -3.91 -5.06 -3.21
N ASP A 22 -4.28 -3.79 -3.19
CA ASP A 22 -4.72 -3.11 -1.96
C ASP A 22 -6.03 -3.74 -1.43
N ILE A 23 -6.98 -4.12 -2.31
CA ILE A 23 -8.20 -4.83 -1.90
C ILE A 23 -7.87 -6.18 -1.27
N LEU A 24 -6.98 -6.95 -1.90
CA LEU A 24 -6.51 -8.22 -1.35
C LEU A 24 -5.83 -8.02 0.01
N GLY A 25 -4.98 -7.00 0.12
CA GLY A 25 -4.31 -6.62 1.36
C GLY A 25 -5.30 -6.28 2.48
N ILE A 26 -6.35 -5.52 2.19
CA ILE A 26 -7.43 -5.23 3.16
C ILE A 26 -8.14 -6.52 3.59
N VAL A 27 -8.51 -7.38 2.64
CA VAL A 27 -9.19 -8.65 2.96
C VAL A 27 -8.31 -9.53 3.86
N PHE A 28 -7.03 -9.67 3.53
CA PHE A 28 -6.07 -10.39 4.37
C PHE A 28 -5.89 -9.74 5.74
N SER A 29 -5.93 -8.41 5.82
CA SER A 29 -5.84 -7.69 7.09
C SER A 29 -7.06 -7.99 7.98
N LEU A 30 -8.27 -8.08 7.41
CA LEU A 30 -9.48 -8.46 8.15
C LEU A 30 -9.38 -9.90 8.69
N PHE A 31 -8.87 -10.84 7.89
CA PHE A 31 -8.58 -12.19 8.37
C PHE A 31 -7.51 -12.18 9.48
N GLY A 32 -6.48 -11.35 9.33
CA GLY A 32 -5.46 -11.13 10.35
C GLY A 32 -6.04 -10.62 11.67
N PHE A 33 -6.96 -9.65 11.62
CA PHE A 33 -7.66 -9.15 12.82
C PHE A 33 -8.52 -10.24 13.49
N ALA A 34 -9.26 -11.02 12.71
CA ALA A 34 -10.05 -12.13 13.24
C ALA A 34 -9.15 -13.19 13.90
N GLY A 35 -8.03 -13.55 13.25
CA GLY A 35 -7.03 -14.46 13.80
C GLY A 35 -6.39 -13.92 15.08
N MET A 36 -6.05 -12.64 15.10
CA MET A 36 -5.51 -11.93 16.27
C MET A 36 -6.52 -11.94 17.43
N ALA A 37 -7.80 -11.65 17.19
CA ALA A 37 -8.84 -11.71 18.21
C ALA A 37 -9.03 -13.14 18.77
N PHE A 38 -8.99 -14.16 17.91
CA PHE A 38 -9.03 -15.57 18.34
C PHE A 38 -7.80 -15.97 19.16
N PHE A 39 -6.60 -15.57 18.74
CA PHE A 39 -5.38 -15.83 19.51
C PHE A 39 -5.41 -15.14 20.88
N TYR A 40 -5.93 -13.91 20.95
CA TYR A 40 -6.06 -13.19 22.21
C TYR A 40 -6.96 -13.90 23.22
N THR A 41 -8.03 -14.56 22.77
CA THR A 41 -8.88 -15.34 23.67
C THR A 41 -8.20 -16.63 24.12
N GLN A 42 -7.45 -17.29 23.24
CA GLN A 42 -6.69 -18.50 23.57
C GLN A 42 -5.52 -18.23 24.52
N LEU A 43 -4.88 -17.05 24.44
CA LEU A 43 -3.81 -16.66 25.39
C LEU A 43 -4.29 -16.54 26.83
N LYS A 44 -5.60 -16.46 27.09
CA LYS A 44 -6.16 -16.50 28.45
C LYS A 44 -6.24 -17.92 29.00
N ASN A 45 -6.11 -18.95 28.15
CA ASN A 45 -6.14 -20.35 28.54
C ASN A 45 -4.74 -20.81 29.00
N PRO A 46 -4.57 -21.24 30.26
CA PRO A 46 -3.27 -21.70 30.77
C PRO A 46 -2.73 -22.93 30.01
N ASP A 47 -3.59 -23.82 29.53
CA ASP A 47 -3.21 -25.00 28.76
C ASP A 47 -2.71 -24.66 27.35
N PHE A 48 -3.13 -23.51 26.82
CA PHE A 48 -2.64 -23.00 25.54
C PHE A 48 -1.30 -22.28 25.73
N ARG A 49 -1.15 -21.47 26.78
CA ARG A 49 0.10 -20.77 27.08
C ARG A 49 1.26 -21.74 27.34
N SER A 50 1.00 -22.85 28.02
CA SER A 50 2.04 -23.85 28.35
C SER A 50 2.63 -24.55 27.12
N GLN A 51 2.02 -24.43 25.94
CA GLN A 51 2.50 -25.00 24.68
C GLN A 51 3.59 -24.15 24.02
N PHE A 52 3.79 -22.90 24.45
CA PHE A 52 4.71 -21.96 23.82
C PHE A 52 5.86 -21.58 24.77
N PRO A 53 7.09 -21.40 24.24
CA PRO A 53 8.18 -20.78 24.97
C PRO A 53 7.79 -19.40 25.52
N ALA A 54 8.35 -19.03 26.68
CA ALA A 54 8.10 -17.73 27.31
C ALA A 54 8.48 -16.53 26.41
N GLU A 55 9.52 -16.70 25.59
CA GLU A 55 9.97 -15.70 24.62
C GLU A 55 8.93 -15.47 23.49
N ASP A 56 8.35 -16.57 22.97
CA ASP A 56 7.30 -16.49 21.96
C ASP A 56 6.03 -15.84 22.52
N LEU A 57 5.66 -16.18 23.76
CA LEU A 57 4.53 -15.55 24.44
C LEU A 57 4.74 -14.04 24.64
N ALA A 58 5.93 -13.61 25.03
CA ALA A 58 6.24 -12.18 25.19
C ALA A 58 6.16 -11.42 23.86
N ASN A 59 6.66 -12.00 22.77
CA ASN A 59 6.56 -11.41 21.43
C ASN A 59 5.10 -11.28 20.97
N VAL A 60 4.29 -12.31 21.24
CA VAL A 60 2.87 -12.29 20.93
C VAL A 60 2.13 -11.24 21.77
N GLU A 61 2.36 -11.19 23.09
CA GLU A 61 1.76 -10.18 23.97
C GLU A 61 2.13 -8.74 23.55
N ALA A 62 3.38 -8.50 23.12
CA ALA A 62 3.80 -7.21 22.58
C ALA A 62 3.06 -6.82 21.29
N ALA A 63 2.73 -7.79 20.44
CA ALA A 63 1.91 -7.57 19.24
C ALA A 63 0.48 -7.13 19.58
N PHE A 64 -0.04 -7.48 20.76
CA PHE A 64 -1.36 -7.06 21.27
C PHE A 64 -1.34 -5.72 22.02
N SER A 65 -0.20 -5.03 22.09
CA SER A 65 -0.15 -3.75 22.78
C SER A 65 -1.10 -2.72 22.13
N PRO A 66 -1.69 -1.78 22.90
CA PRO A 66 -2.54 -0.73 22.33
C PRO A 66 -1.86 0.07 21.22
N PHE A 67 -0.54 0.27 21.34
CA PHE A 67 0.26 0.96 20.33
C PHE A 67 0.39 0.14 19.04
N SER A 68 0.66 -1.17 19.14
CA SER A 68 0.71 -2.07 17.99
C SER A 68 -0.62 -2.08 17.23
N ILE A 69 -1.73 -2.21 17.95
CA ILE A 69 -3.08 -2.18 17.35
C ILE A 69 -3.35 -0.84 16.67
N PHE A 70 -2.97 0.28 17.31
CA PHE A 70 -3.10 1.61 16.73
C PHE A 70 -2.35 1.73 15.39
N ILE A 71 -1.11 1.25 15.32
CA ILE A 71 -0.30 1.27 14.09
C ILE A 71 -0.95 0.42 12.99
N ILE A 72 -1.47 -0.77 13.32
CA ILE A 72 -2.15 -1.65 12.34
C ILE A 72 -3.39 -0.95 11.77
N VAL A 73 -4.23 -0.35 12.63
CA VAL A 73 -5.44 0.36 12.20
C VAL A 73 -5.09 1.59 11.35
N LEU A 74 -4.06 2.35 11.74
CA LEU A 74 -3.60 3.51 10.98
C LEU A 74 -3.09 3.11 9.60
N ASN A 75 -2.35 2.01 9.49
CA ASN A 75 -1.88 1.48 8.21
C ASN A 75 -3.06 1.06 7.30
N LEU A 76 -4.06 0.41 7.87
CA LEU A 76 -5.29 0.05 7.14
C LEU A 76 -6.02 1.28 6.59
N ILE A 77 -6.19 2.31 7.42
CA ILE A 77 -6.82 3.58 7.00
C ILE A 77 -6.01 4.23 5.87
N ALA A 78 -4.69 4.27 5.98
CA ALA A 78 -3.81 4.84 4.95
C ALA A 78 -3.93 4.08 3.62
N THR A 79 -3.98 2.74 3.67
CA THR A 79 -4.17 1.87 2.50
C THR A 79 -5.53 2.14 1.83
N ILE A 80 -6.61 2.25 2.60
CA ILE A 80 -7.94 2.61 2.08
C ILE A 80 -7.90 4.00 1.42
N ALA A 81 -7.26 4.98 2.05
CA ALA A 81 -7.15 6.33 1.50
C ALA A 81 -6.40 6.35 0.16
N ILE A 82 -5.29 5.62 0.05
CA ILE A 82 -4.54 5.46 -1.21
C ILE A 82 -5.41 4.82 -2.28
N MET A 83 -6.13 3.75 -1.94
CA MET A 83 -7.02 3.07 -2.88
C MET A 83 -8.12 4.01 -3.41
N VAL A 84 -8.77 4.79 -2.54
CA VAL A 84 -9.77 5.78 -2.95
C VAL A 84 -9.18 6.84 -3.88
N LEU A 85 -7.97 7.31 -3.59
CA LEU A 85 -7.25 8.24 -4.47
C LEU A 85 -6.87 7.60 -5.82
N CYS A 86 -6.49 6.33 -5.83
CA CYS A 86 -6.27 5.54 -7.05
C CYS A 86 -7.54 5.40 -7.88
N PHE A 87 -8.71 5.15 -7.27
CA PHE A 87 -9.99 5.15 -7.96
C PHE A 87 -10.33 6.51 -8.59
N LYS A 88 -10.09 7.60 -7.85
CA LYS A 88 -10.25 8.97 -8.38
C LYS A 88 -9.34 9.21 -9.58
N ASN A 89 -8.08 8.78 -9.51
CA ASN A 89 -7.16 8.85 -10.65
C ASN A 89 -7.62 8.01 -11.84
N LEU A 90 -8.13 6.81 -11.60
CA LEU A 90 -8.65 5.94 -12.65
C LEU A 90 -9.83 6.60 -13.40
N SER A 91 -10.72 7.28 -12.67
CA SER A 91 -11.79 8.08 -13.26
C SER A 91 -11.22 9.21 -14.12
N LYS A 92 -10.27 9.98 -13.58
CA LYS A 92 -9.61 11.08 -14.32
C LYS A 92 -8.89 10.61 -15.59
N LEU A 93 -8.27 9.42 -15.56
CA LEU A 93 -7.62 8.82 -16.73
C LEU A 93 -8.59 8.49 -17.87
N LYS A 94 -9.84 8.12 -17.55
CA LYS A 94 -10.90 7.90 -18.55
C LYS A 94 -11.32 9.20 -19.22
N HIS A 95 -11.33 10.30 -18.46
CA HIS A 95 -11.76 11.62 -18.94
C HIS A 95 -10.62 12.51 -19.44
N SER A 96 -9.42 11.98 -19.64
CA SER A 96 -8.25 12.78 -20.05
C SER A 96 -7.94 13.95 -19.11
N LEU A 97 -8.22 13.83 -17.80
CA LEU A 97 -7.97 14.87 -16.80
C LEU A 97 -6.60 14.69 -16.11
N PRO A 98 -6.01 15.76 -15.55
CA PRO A 98 -4.71 15.67 -14.86
C PRO A 98 -4.82 14.76 -13.64
N VAL A 99 -3.88 13.82 -13.52
CA VAL A 99 -3.88 12.82 -12.45
C VAL A 99 -3.10 13.30 -11.24
N SER A 100 -3.50 12.89 -10.05
CA SER A 100 -2.72 13.20 -8.85
C SER A 100 -1.57 12.21 -8.71
N THR A 101 -0.36 12.68 -8.45
CA THR A 101 0.78 11.81 -8.10
C THR A 101 0.74 11.35 -6.64
N LEU A 102 -0.10 11.99 -5.82
CA LEU A 102 -0.22 11.76 -4.38
C LEU A 102 -0.48 10.30 -3.97
N PRO A 103 -1.45 9.55 -4.54
CA PRO A 103 -1.65 8.15 -4.13
C PRO A 103 -0.39 7.30 -4.31
N TYR A 104 0.35 7.52 -5.39
CA TYR A 104 1.55 6.73 -5.66
C TYR A 104 2.71 7.11 -4.74
N LEU A 105 2.84 8.40 -4.42
CA LEU A 105 3.83 8.86 -3.45
C LEU A 105 3.55 8.31 -2.03
N LEU A 106 2.29 8.34 -1.60
CA LEU A 106 1.87 7.78 -0.32
C LEU A 106 2.12 6.25 -0.26
N GLY A 107 1.84 5.54 -1.36
CA GLY A 107 2.14 4.11 -1.48
C GLY A 107 3.63 3.80 -1.39
N ILE A 108 4.48 4.62 -2.01
CA ILE A 108 5.95 4.52 -1.87
C ILE A 108 6.37 4.69 -0.41
N ILE A 109 5.88 5.75 0.26
CA ILE A 109 6.22 6.03 1.66
C ILE A 109 5.80 4.86 2.56
N LEU A 110 4.58 4.36 2.41
CA LEU A 110 4.12 3.20 3.18
C LEU A 110 4.97 1.96 2.93
N SER A 111 5.32 1.68 1.67
CA SER A 111 6.15 0.52 1.33
C SER A 111 7.55 0.63 1.94
N ILE A 112 8.15 1.83 1.96
CA ILE A 112 9.44 2.08 2.61
C ILE A 112 9.35 1.87 4.13
N LEU A 113 8.30 2.41 4.76
CA LEU A 113 8.06 2.22 6.20
C LEU A 113 7.89 0.74 6.55
N SER A 114 7.15 0.00 5.73
CA SER A 114 6.98 -1.44 5.89
C SER A 114 8.32 -2.17 5.78
N VAL A 115 9.17 -1.83 4.80
CA VAL A 115 10.51 -2.42 4.69
C VAL A 115 11.36 -2.14 5.93
N ILE A 116 11.36 -0.89 6.44
CA ILE A 116 12.09 -0.54 7.67
C ILE A 116 11.57 -1.37 8.86
N GLN A 117 10.24 -1.50 8.99
CA GLN A 117 9.62 -2.27 10.07
C GLN A 117 10.01 -3.75 10.03
N MET A 118 10.21 -4.34 8.84
CA MET A 118 10.64 -5.73 8.72
C MET A 118 12.03 -6.00 9.32
N PHE A 119 12.92 -5.00 9.33
CA PHE A 119 14.23 -5.11 9.99
C PHE A 119 14.16 -4.91 11.50
N ALA A 120 13.11 -4.24 12.00
CA ALA A 120 12.88 -4.03 13.42
C ALA A 120 12.08 -5.16 14.08
N THR A 121 11.45 -6.03 13.29
CA THR A 121 10.54 -7.08 13.75
C THR A 121 10.90 -8.43 13.10
N THR A 122 9.91 -9.25 12.75
CA THR A 122 10.13 -10.55 12.11
C THR A 122 10.40 -10.38 10.62
N PHE A 123 11.64 -10.60 10.22
CA PHE A 123 12.03 -10.62 8.81
C PHE A 123 11.55 -11.90 8.12
N THR A 124 10.85 -11.76 6.99
CA THR A 124 10.50 -12.89 6.11
C THR A 124 10.92 -12.59 4.68
N THR A 125 11.62 -13.53 4.04
CA THR A 125 12.10 -13.34 2.66
C THR A 125 10.95 -13.09 1.69
N LEU A 126 9.86 -13.84 1.82
CA LEU A 126 8.66 -13.66 0.98
C LEU A 126 8.04 -12.28 1.20
N GLY A 127 7.86 -11.86 2.46
CA GLY A 127 7.29 -10.53 2.77
C GLY A 127 8.15 -9.40 2.25
N PHE A 128 9.47 -9.56 2.26
CA PHE A 128 10.41 -8.56 1.75
C PHE A 128 10.31 -8.43 0.22
N VAL A 129 10.30 -9.55 -0.51
CA VAL A 129 10.14 -9.57 -1.97
C VAL A 129 8.80 -8.95 -2.38
N LEU A 130 7.71 -9.29 -1.68
CA LEU A 130 6.39 -8.70 -1.96
C LEU A 130 6.37 -7.19 -1.72
N ASN A 131 6.98 -6.70 -0.63
CA ASN A 131 7.09 -5.27 -0.37
C ASN A 131 7.91 -4.54 -1.43
N LEU A 132 9.01 -5.13 -1.90
CA LEU A 132 9.81 -4.55 -2.99
C LEU A 132 9.04 -4.51 -4.32
N ALA A 133 8.26 -5.56 -4.62
CA ALA A 133 7.40 -5.56 -5.79
C ALA A 133 6.32 -4.47 -5.71
N GLN A 134 5.71 -4.29 -4.54
CA GLN A 134 4.74 -3.22 -4.27
C GLN A 134 5.38 -1.83 -4.45
N LEU A 135 6.58 -1.63 -3.88
CA LEU A 135 7.34 -0.39 -4.01
C LEU A 135 7.67 -0.08 -5.48
N ALA A 136 8.13 -1.09 -6.23
CA ALA A 136 8.42 -0.94 -7.64
C ALA A 136 7.17 -0.58 -8.47
N LEU A 137 6.03 -1.20 -8.15
CA LEU A 137 4.75 -0.91 -8.79
C LEU A 137 4.29 0.53 -8.54
N TYR A 138 4.38 1.00 -7.29
CA TYR A 138 4.08 2.39 -6.96
C TYR A 138 5.06 3.37 -7.59
N GLY A 139 6.36 3.05 -7.62
CA GLY A 139 7.39 3.84 -8.30
C GLY A 139 7.14 3.96 -9.81
N PHE A 140 6.76 2.86 -10.46
CA PHE A 140 6.40 2.85 -11.87
C PHE A 140 5.15 3.72 -12.14
N ALA A 141 4.10 3.57 -11.34
CA ALA A 141 2.88 4.36 -11.47
C ALA A 141 3.14 5.87 -11.23
N PHE A 142 3.98 6.21 -10.25
CA PHE A 142 4.40 7.58 -9.97
C PHE A 142 5.12 8.21 -11.17
N TYR A 143 6.13 7.51 -11.71
CA TYR A 143 6.88 8.00 -12.86
C TYR A 143 5.96 8.26 -14.06
N LYS A 144 5.06 7.30 -14.37
CA LYS A 144 4.10 7.44 -15.47
C LYS A 144 3.08 8.56 -15.25
N ALA A 145 2.63 8.77 -14.01
CA ALA A 145 1.74 9.87 -13.66
C ALA A 145 2.41 11.23 -13.86
N LYS A 146 3.68 11.35 -13.44
CA LYS A 146 4.47 12.57 -13.66
C LYS A 146 4.65 12.85 -15.16
N THR A 147 5.12 11.87 -15.93
CA THR A 147 5.28 12.02 -17.40
C THR A 147 3.99 12.42 -18.12
N LEU A 148 2.82 11.98 -17.63
CA LEU A 148 1.53 12.32 -18.24
C LEU A 148 1.09 13.75 -17.89
N ASN A 149 1.45 14.25 -16.70
CA ASN A 149 1.14 15.61 -16.27
C ASN A 149 2.06 16.63 -16.93
N ASP A 150 3.37 16.35 -17.01
CA ASP A 150 4.36 17.25 -17.61
C ASP A 150 3.99 17.60 -19.08
N ARG A 151 3.44 16.62 -19.84
CA ARG A 151 2.92 16.87 -21.21
C ARG A 151 1.85 17.94 -21.27
N LYS A 152 0.96 18.00 -20.27
CA LYS A 152 -0.16 18.94 -20.32
C LYS A 152 0.28 20.36 -20.02
N GLU A 153 1.27 20.52 -19.15
CA GLU A 153 1.90 21.82 -18.91
C GLU A 153 2.50 22.36 -20.21
N ASP A 154 3.17 21.52 -20.99
CA ASP A 154 3.74 21.90 -22.30
C ASP A 154 2.68 22.25 -23.37
N VAL A 155 1.53 21.54 -23.39
CA VAL A 155 0.46 21.80 -24.38
C VAL A 155 -0.39 23.04 -24.01
N ASP A 156 -0.65 23.28 -22.72
CA ASP A 156 -1.38 24.48 -22.29
C ASP A 156 -0.53 25.76 -22.41
N THR A 157 0.80 25.67 -22.32
CA THR A 157 1.68 26.84 -22.56
C THR A 157 1.77 27.19 -24.04
N ASP A 158 1.79 26.21 -24.94
CA ASP A 158 1.88 26.47 -26.40
C ASP A 158 0.59 27.09 -26.97
N HIS A 159 -0.57 26.81 -26.36
CA HIS A 159 -1.85 27.42 -26.73
C HIS A 159 -2.13 28.80 -26.09
N ALA A 160 -1.32 29.22 -25.11
CA ALA A 160 -1.43 30.55 -24.50
C ALA A 160 -0.59 31.63 -25.21
N ILE A 161 0.23 31.24 -26.19
CA ILE A 161 1.19 32.12 -26.90
C ILE A 161 0.72 32.42 -28.35
N LEU A 162 -0.47 31.95 -28.75
CA LEU A 162 -1.12 32.27 -30.04
C LEU A 162 -2.37 33.13 -29.81
#